data_AF-A0A382AXJ6-F1
#
_entry.id   AF-A0A382AXJ6-F1
#
_cell.length_a   1.000
_cell.length_b   1.000
_cell.length_c   1.000
_cell.angle_alpha   90.00
_cell.angle_beta   90.00
_cell.angle_gamma   90.00
#
_symmetry.space_group_name_H-M   'P 1'
#
loop_
_entity.id
_entity.type
_entity.pdbx_description
1 polymer ?
#
loop_
_entity_poly.entity_id
_entity_poly.type
_entity_poly.pdbx_seq_one_letter_code
_entity_poly.pdbx_strand_id
1 'polypeptide(L)'
;MKFLKTLLASLDILSRCFFQNFVWWTVSWLSIAILFTSTASAQEYETDRIFIRQQSKNHCLIQVQDQIRELRKIREMSDEHSKHLNRDVWNRNRTGLQMNQKQQQRLNQLLKGNPGPKYSSARQLQQKRQRRFAGMKQNCRDLASD
;
A
#
# COMPACT_ATOMS: atom_id res chain seq x y z
N MET A 1 -87.09 14.85 -20.19
CA MET A 1 -85.91 15.75 -20.21
C MET A 1 -85.04 15.74 -18.93
N LYS A 2 -85.55 15.45 -17.72
CA LYS A 2 -84.72 15.40 -16.49
C LYS A 2 -83.80 14.16 -16.43
N PHE A 3 -84.31 12.99 -16.83
CA PHE A 3 -83.56 11.71 -16.80
C PHE A 3 -82.32 11.69 -17.72
N LEU A 4 -82.43 12.34 -18.90
CA LEU A 4 -81.33 12.44 -19.86
C LEU A 4 -80.20 13.35 -19.34
N LYS A 5 -80.55 14.42 -18.61
CA LYS A 5 -79.58 15.34 -18.00
C LYS A 5 -78.83 14.69 -16.83
N THR A 6 -79.51 13.88 -16.02
CA THR A 6 -78.87 13.11 -14.94
C THR A 6 -77.95 12.01 -15.48
N LEU A 7 -78.31 11.36 -16.60
CA LEU A 7 -77.46 10.37 -17.26
C LEU A 7 -76.20 10.99 -17.92
N LEU A 8 -76.34 12.15 -18.56
CA LEU A 8 -75.19 12.89 -19.08
C LEU A 8 -74.26 13.37 -17.97
N ALA A 9 -74.82 13.88 -16.86
CA ALA A 9 -74.03 14.31 -15.71
C ALA A 9 -73.28 13.14 -15.03
N SER A 10 -73.90 11.97 -14.92
CA SER A 10 -73.22 10.79 -14.37
C SER A 10 -72.14 10.26 -15.30
N LEU A 11 -72.34 10.30 -16.63
CA LEU A 11 -71.32 9.93 -17.62
C LEU A 11 -70.13 10.89 -17.60
N ASP A 12 -70.36 12.20 -17.47
CA ASP A 12 -69.29 13.20 -17.34
C ASP A 12 -68.46 13.01 -16.08
N ILE A 13 -69.11 12.69 -14.95
CA ILE A 13 -68.40 12.40 -13.70
C ILE A 13 -67.60 11.10 -13.81
N LEU A 14 -68.18 10.05 -14.41
CA LEU A 14 -67.51 8.77 -14.60
C LEU A 14 -66.29 8.91 -15.52
N SER A 15 -66.42 9.67 -16.62
CA SER A 15 -65.32 9.93 -17.55
C SER A 15 -64.21 10.73 -16.89
N ARG A 16 -64.53 11.80 -16.15
CA ARG A 16 -63.53 12.60 -15.42
C ARG A 16 -62.78 11.78 -14.39
N CYS A 17 -63.47 10.95 -13.61
CA CYS A 17 -62.83 10.05 -12.65
C CYS A 17 -61.95 9.00 -13.33
N PHE A 18 -62.40 8.42 -14.45
CA PHE A 18 -61.63 7.42 -15.19
C PHE A 18 -60.37 8.04 -15.81
N PHE A 19 -60.49 9.20 -16.47
CA PHE A 19 -59.36 9.89 -17.08
C PHE A 19 -58.38 10.45 -16.05
N GLN A 20 -58.84 11.02 -14.93
CA GLN A 20 -57.94 11.51 -13.88
C GLN A 20 -57.15 10.38 -13.24
N ASN A 21 -57.79 9.26 -12.92
CA ASN A 21 -57.08 8.10 -12.40
C ASN A 21 -56.10 7.55 -13.45
N PHE A 22 -56.51 7.39 -14.71
CA PHE A 22 -55.64 6.91 -15.78
C PHE A 22 -54.40 7.81 -15.97
N VAL A 23 -54.57 9.14 -15.94
CA VAL A 23 -53.46 10.09 -16.00
C VAL A 23 -52.55 9.95 -14.77
N TRP A 24 -53.12 9.78 -13.57
CA TRP A 24 -52.33 9.62 -12.35
C TRP A 24 -51.54 8.31 -12.35
N TRP A 25 -52.15 7.20 -12.78
CA TRP A 25 -51.50 5.91 -12.93
C TRP A 25 -50.39 5.93 -13.98
N THR A 26 -50.62 6.57 -15.14
CA THR A 26 -49.61 6.67 -16.20
C THR A 26 -48.43 7.55 -15.79
N VAL A 27 -48.65 8.69 -15.13
CA VAL A 27 -47.58 9.55 -14.60
C VAL A 27 -46.80 8.83 -13.49
N SER A 28 -47.48 8.12 -12.59
CA SER A 28 -46.83 7.32 -11.54
C SER A 28 -45.96 6.22 -12.15
N TRP A 29 -46.48 5.49 -13.14
CA TRP A 29 -45.73 4.45 -13.84
C TRP A 29 -44.52 5.00 -14.61
N LEU A 30 -44.68 6.15 -15.29
CA LEU A 30 -43.58 6.81 -15.99
C LEU A 30 -42.48 7.25 -15.01
N SER A 31 -42.87 7.79 -13.85
CA SER A 31 -41.94 8.24 -12.81
C SER A 31 -41.16 7.07 -12.23
N ILE A 32 -41.83 5.94 -11.98
CA ILE A 32 -41.20 4.70 -11.52
C ILE A 32 -40.24 4.17 -12.60
N ALA A 33 -40.64 4.15 -13.86
CA ALA A 33 -39.79 3.69 -14.96
C ALA A 33 -38.52 4.55 -15.12
N ILE A 34 -38.64 5.87 -15.03
CA ILE A 34 -37.49 6.79 -15.08
C ILE A 34 -36.54 6.54 -13.91
N LEU A 35 -37.07 6.36 -12.70
CA LEU A 35 -36.25 6.05 -11.51
C LEU A 35 -35.50 4.71 -11.67
N PHE A 36 -36.14 3.67 -12.20
CA PHE A 36 -35.48 2.38 -12.47
C PHE A 36 -34.43 2.45 -13.57
N THR A 37 -34.56 3.33 -14.58
CA THR A 37 -33.52 3.50 -15.60
C THR A 37 -32.31 4.30 -15.11
N SER A 38 -32.46 5.07 -14.03
CA SER A 38 -31.39 5.92 -13.48
C SER A 38 -30.42 5.19 -12.54
N THR A 39 -30.73 3.95 -12.14
CA THR A 39 -29.80 3.07 -11.45
C THR A 39 -28.86 2.38 -12.45
N ALA A 40 -28.24 3.15 -13.34
CA ALA A 40 -27.09 2.69 -14.07
C ALA A 40 -25.95 2.61 -13.04
N SER A 41 -25.69 1.41 -12.53
CA SER A 41 -24.45 1.13 -11.82
C SER A 41 -23.31 1.65 -12.68
N ALA A 42 -22.49 2.56 -12.14
CA ALA A 42 -21.32 3.04 -12.83
C ALA A 42 -20.50 1.81 -13.27
N GLN A 43 -20.50 1.53 -14.57
CA GLN A 43 -19.74 0.43 -15.13
C GLN A 43 -18.27 0.82 -14.95
N GLU A 44 -17.58 0.17 -14.02
CA GLU A 44 -16.13 0.27 -13.94
C GLU A 44 -15.55 -0.23 -15.27
N TYR A 45 -15.05 0.70 -16.08
CA TYR A 45 -14.36 0.37 -17.30
C TYR A 45 -13.07 -0.39 -16.97
N GLU A 46 -12.73 -1.42 -17.75
CA GLU A 46 -11.52 -2.21 -17.55
C GLU A 46 -10.24 -1.33 -17.50
N THR A 47 -10.24 -0.21 -18.21
CA THR A 47 -9.16 0.78 -18.19
C THR A 47 -8.93 1.42 -16.83
N ASP A 48 -10.00 1.68 -16.07
CA ASP A 48 -9.90 2.30 -14.75
C ASP A 48 -9.29 1.32 -13.74
N ARG A 49 -9.69 0.04 -13.81
CA ARG A 49 -9.07 -1.03 -13.01
C ARG A 49 -7.58 -1.19 -13.29
N ILE A 50 -7.18 -1.15 -14.57
CA ILE A 50 -5.77 -1.18 -14.95
C ILE A 50 -5.02 0.03 -14.39
N PHE A 51 -5.61 1.23 -14.47
CA PHE A 51 -5.02 2.45 -13.95
C PHE A 51 -4.84 2.40 -12.42
N ILE A 52 -5.88 2.03 -11.68
CA ILE A 52 -5.85 1.89 -10.21
C ILE A 52 -4.78 0.88 -9.79
N ARG A 53 -4.71 -0.28 -10.45
CA ARG A 53 -3.70 -1.31 -10.20
C ARG A 53 -2.27 -0.83 -10.47
N GLN A 54 -2.07 -0.05 -11.54
CA GLN A 54 -0.76 0.51 -11.84
C GLN A 54 -0.38 1.63 -10.86
N GLN A 55 -1.34 2.45 -10.44
CA GLN A 55 -1.13 3.51 -9.45
C GLN A 55 -0.79 2.92 -8.07
N SER A 56 -1.50 1.88 -7.62
CA SER A 56 -1.22 1.21 -6.35
C SER A 56 0.17 0.57 -6.34
N LYS A 57 0.57 -0.08 -7.44
CA LYS A 57 1.94 -0.61 -7.63
C LYS A 57 3.00 0.47 -7.53
N ASN A 58 2.80 1.60 -8.22
CA ASN A 58 3.75 2.72 -8.17
C ASN A 58 3.86 3.29 -6.75
N HIS A 59 2.73 3.46 -6.06
CA HIS A 59 2.71 3.94 -4.68
C HIS A 59 3.49 3.01 -3.74
N CYS A 60 3.27 1.69 -3.84
CA CYS A 60 4.02 0.68 -3.09
C CYS A 60 5.53 0.76 -3.36
N LEU A 61 5.93 0.87 -4.63
CA LEU A 61 7.34 0.97 -5.00
C LEU A 61 8.02 2.22 -4.46
N ILE A 62 7.32 3.37 -4.40
CA ILE A 62 7.83 4.61 -3.81
C ILE A 62 8.06 4.41 -2.31
N GLN A 63 7.07 3.87 -1.59
CA GLN A 63 7.21 3.58 -0.16
C GLN A 63 8.38 2.63 0.13
N VAL A 64 8.53 1.57 -0.67
CA VAL A 64 9.66 0.64 -0.56
C VAL A 64 10.99 1.32 -0.84
N GLN A 65 11.06 2.24 -1.82
CA GLN A 65 12.29 3.00 -2.07
C GLN A 65 12.70 3.86 -0.87
N ASP A 66 11.74 4.52 -0.22
CA ASP A 66 12.00 5.31 0.98
C ASP A 66 12.45 4.42 2.15
N GLN A 67 11.80 3.28 2.36
CA GLN A 67 12.25 2.28 3.34
C GLN A 67 13.66 1.78 3.07
N ILE A 68 14.00 1.48 1.80
CA ILE A 68 15.34 1.07 1.40
C ILE A 68 16.36 2.19 1.67
N ARG A 69 15.99 3.45 1.42
CA ARG A 69 16.85 4.62 1.68
C ARG A 69 17.20 4.71 3.17
N GLU A 70 16.22 4.55 4.05
CA GLU A 70 16.45 4.52 5.49
C GLU A 70 17.30 3.33 5.93
N LEU A 71 17.01 2.12 5.41
CA LEU A 71 17.78 0.92 5.73
C LEU A 71 19.25 0.99 5.27
N ARG A 72 19.55 1.76 4.21
CA ARG A 72 20.94 1.98 3.75
C ARG A 72 21.77 2.83 4.72
N LYS A 73 21.14 3.67 5.53
CA LYS A 73 21.85 4.49 6.54
C LYS A 73 22.41 3.64 7.68
N ILE A 74 21.78 2.49 7.95
CA ILE A 74 22.20 1.56 8.99
C ILE A 74 23.49 0.86 8.56
N ARG A 75 24.57 1.11 9.31
CA ARG A 75 25.88 0.47 9.12
C ARG A 75 26.01 -0.73 10.06
N GLU A 76 26.04 -1.92 9.50
CA GLU A 76 26.38 -3.14 10.22
C GLU A 76 27.90 -3.35 10.21
N MET A 77 28.45 -3.75 11.36
CA MET A 77 29.87 -4.08 11.47
C MET A 77 30.14 -5.43 10.78
N SER A 78 31.15 -5.45 9.90
CA SER A 78 31.60 -6.68 9.25
C SER A 78 32.77 -7.32 10.00
N ASP A 79 32.98 -8.60 9.74
CA ASP A 79 34.12 -9.35 10.30
C ASP A 79 35.46 -8.72 9.91
N GLU A 80 35.60 -8.28 8.65
CA GLU A 80 36.79 -7.60 8.14
C GLU A 80 37.04 -6.28 8.87
N HIS A 81 35.98 -5.51 9.13
CA HIS A 81 36.09 -4.28 9.91
C HIS A 81 36.51 -4.56 11.36
N SER A 82 35.92 -5.59 11.98
CA SER A 82 36.29 -6.01 13.33
C SER A 82 37.76 -6.45 13.42
N LYS A 83 38.23 -7.26 12.45
CA LYS A 83 39.62 -7.70 12.35
C LYS A 83 40.58 -6.53 12.13
N HIS A 84 40.19 -5.55 11.30
CA HIS A 84 40.98 -4.35 11.09
C HIS A 84 41.16 -3.56 12.40
N LEU A 85 40.08 -3.39 13.18
CA LEU A 85 40.15 -2.74 14.48
C LEU A 85 41.02 -3.52 15.49
N ASN A 86 40.91 -4.85 15.51
CA ASN A 86 41.79 -5.68 16.34
C ASN A 86 43.26 -5.50 15.97
N ARG A 87 43.58 -5.44 14.66
CA ARG A 87 44.94 -5.19 14.16
C ARG A 87 45.45 -3.80 14.52
N ASP A 88 44.63 -2.76 14.39
CA ASP A 88 44.99 -1.39 14.78
C ASP A 88 45.36 -1.31 16.27
N VAL A 89 44.54 -1.93 17.14
CA VAL A 89 44.80 -1.98 18.58
C VAL A 89 46.11 -2.72 18.88
N TRP A 90 46.36 -3.86 18.25
CA TRP A 90 47.62 -4.59 18.39
C TRP A 90 48.83 -3.77 17.93
N ASN A 91 48.71 -3.09 16.80
CA ASN A 91 49.78 -2.24 16.27
C ASN A 91 50.09 -1.10 17.24
N ARG A 92 49.07 -0.38 17.73
CA ARG A 92 49.24 0.70 18.71
C ARG A 92 49.91 0.22 19.99
N ASN A 93 49.50 -0.94 20.49
CA ASN A 93 50.12 -1.56 21.66
C ASN A 93 51.61 -1.86 21.41
N ARG A 94 51.95 -2.40 20.24
CA ARG A 94 53.34 -2.70 19.86
C ARG A 94 54.20 -1.43 19.70
N THR A 95 53.63 -0.36 19.17
CA THR A 95 54.35 0.89 18.90
C THR A 95 54.32 1.88 20.06
N GLY A 96 53.69 1.53 21.19
CA GLY A 96 53.56 2.43 22.34
C GLY A 96 52.69 3.66 22.07
N LEU A 97 51.80 3.62 21.07
CA LEU A 97 50.92 4.73 20.77
C LEU A 97 49.79 4.81 21.79
N GLN A 98 49.41 6.04 22.15
CA GLN A 98 48.29 6.25 23.07
C GLN A 98 46.99 5.68 22.49
N MET A 99 46.23 5.04 23.37
CA MET A 99 44.94 4.40 23.07
C MET A 99 43.85 5.06 23.91
N ASN A 100 42.66 5.19 23.33
CA ASN A 100 41.49 5.60 24.10
C ASN A 100 40.96 4.44 24.97
N GLN A 101 40.05 4.76 25.89
CA GLN A 101 39.48 3.77 26.83
C GLN A 101 38.85 2.56 26.11
N LYS A 102 38.16 2.76 24.98
CA LYS A 102 37.53 1.67 24.21
C LYS A 102 38.56 0.76 23.54
N GLN A 103 39.62 1.33 22.98
CA GLN A 103 40.75 0.59 22.41
C GLN A 103 41.46 -0.23 23.49
N GLN A 104 41.61 0.34 24.68
CA GLN A 104 42.25 -0.33 25.81
C GLN A 104 41.40 -1.49 26.36
N GLN A 105 40.08 -1.30 26.47
CA GLN A 105 39.15 -2.39 26.78
C GLN A 105 39.21 -3.51 25.75
N ARG A 106 39.27 -3.15 24.46
CA ARG A 106 39.39 -4.12 23.38
C ARG A 106 40.70 -4.88 23.43
N LEU A 107 41.82 -4.21 23.71
CA LEU A 107 43.11 -4.86 23.94
C LEU A 107 43.03 -5.87 25.09
N ASN A 108 42.42 -5.48 26.21
CA ASN A 108 42.25 -6.38 27.36
C ASN A 108 41.42 -7.63 27.04
N GLN A 109 40.44 -7.53 26.13
CA GLN A 109 39.70 -8.69 25.63
C GLN A 109 40.59 -9.58 24.75
N LEU A 110 41.38 -8.97 23.86
CA LEU A 110 42.31 -9.69 22.97
C LEU A 110 43.39 -10.44 23.76
N LEU A 111 43.94 -9.82 24.81
CA LEU A 111 44.93 -10.45 25.70
C LEU A 111 44.36 -11.67 26.46
N LYS A 112 43.05 -11.70 26.69
CA LYS A 112 42.34 -12.85 27.27
C LYS A 112 41.98 -13.93 26.25
N GLY A 113 42.44 -13.81 25.00
CA GLY A 113 42.12 -14.74 23.92
C GLY A 113 40.71 -14.56 23.34
N ASN A 114 40.01 -13.46 23.65
CA ASN A 114 38.68 -13.18 23.11
C ASN A 114 38.77 -12.17 21.95
N PRO A 115 38.62 -12.60 20.68
CA PRO A 115 38.68 -11.72 19.52
C PRO A 115 37.47 -10.79 19.37
N GLY A 116 36.47 -10.95 20.23
CA GLY A 116 35.20 -10.23 20.19
C GLY A 116 34.10 -11.01 19.46
N PRO A 117 32.94 -10.36 19.25
CA PRO A 117 31.79 -10.99 18.62
C PRO A 117 32.07 -11.43 17.18
N LYS A 118 31.45 -12.55 16.79
CA LYS A 118 31.54 -13.10 15.43
C LYS A 118 30.57 -12.35 14.51
N TYR A 119 31.12 -11.64 13.53
CA TYR A 119 30.34 -10.92 12.51
C TYR A 119 30.26 -11.72 11.21
N SER A 120 29.31 -11.36 10.34
CA SER A 120 29.28 -11.84 8.96
C SER A 120 30.31 -11.08 8.11
N SER A 121 30.77 -11.70 7.02
CA SER A 121 31.64 -11.02 6.06
C SER A 121 30.91 -9.86 5.39
N ALA A 122 31.65 -8.84 4.95
CA ALA A 122 31.10 -7.70 4.22
C ALA A 122 30.29 -8.16 2.98
N ARG A 123 30.80 -9.20 2.30
CA ARG A 123 30.12 -9.83 1.15
C ARG A 123 28.80 -10.47 1.56
N GLN A 124 28.75 -11.23 2.65
CA GLN A 124 27.52 -11.84 3.16
C GLN A 124 26.49 -10.78 3.57
N LEU A 125 26.93 -9.72 4.26
CA LEU A 125 26.06 -8.60 4.65
C LEU A 125 25.50 -7.88 3.43
N GLN A 126 26.29 -7.68 2.38
CA GLN A 126 25.84 -7.11 1.12
C GLN A 126 24.80 -7.99 0.42
N GLN A 127 25.07 -9.29 0.31
CA GLN A 127 24.14 -10.25 -0.30
C GLN A 127 22.82 -10.32 0.48
N LYS A 128 22.88 -10.36 1.82
CA LYS A 128 21.69 -10.33 2.68
C LYS A 128 20.85 -9.08 2.43
N ARG A 129 21.48 -7.91 2.35
CA ARG A 129 20.79 -6.64 2.03
C ARG A 129 20.18 -6.64 0.64
N GLN A 130 20.91 -7.11 -0.36
CA GLN A 130 20.39 -7.22 -1.73
C GLN A 130 19.16 -8.13 -1.80
N ARG A 131 19.21 -9.30 -1.15
CA ARG A 131 18.06 -10.22 -1.07
C ARG A 131 16.87 -9.58 -0.37
N ARG A 132 17.10 -8.90 0.76
CA ARG A 132 16.05 -8.18 1.49
C ARG A 132 15.38 -7.12 0.62
N PHE A 133 16.17 -6.29 -0.08
CA PHE A 133 15.66 -5.24 -0.95
C PHE A 133 14.95 -5.79 -2.20
N ALA A 134 15.42 -6.92 -2.74
CA ALA A 134 14.74 -7.61 -3.83
C ALA A 134 13.38 -8.14 -3.38
N GLY A 135 13.31 -8.79 -2.21
CA GLY A 135 12.04 -9.28 -1.64
C GLY A 135 11.04 -8.16 -1.39
N MET A 136 11.46 -7.03 -0.84
CA MET A 136 10.58 -5.86 -0.65
C MET A 136 9.98 -5.35 -1.98
N LYS A 137 10.77 -5.32 -3.05
CA LYS A 137 10.28 -4.92 -4.38
C LYS A 137 9.37 -5.97 -5.01
N GLN A 138 9.62 -7.25 -4.74
CA GLN A 138 8.81 -8.37 -5.24
C GLN A 138 7.40 -8.33 -4.62
N ASN A 139 7.28 -8.09 -3.32
CA ASN A 139 5.98 -7.99 -2.64
C ASN A 139 5.06 -6.92 -3.28
N CYS A 140 5.63 -5.80 -3.76
CA CYS A 140 4.85 -4.78 -4.49
C CYS A 140 4.41 -5.22 -5.90
N ARG A 141 5.08 -6.20 -6.51
CA ARG A 141 4.67 -6.77 -7.80
C ARG A 141 3.51 -7.75 -7.61
N ASP A 142 3.55 -8.52 -6.54
CA ASP A 142 2.57 -9.56 -6.24
C ASP A 142 1.21 -8.93 -5.82
N LEU A 143 1.23 -7.80 -5.09
CA LEU A 143 0.06 -6.98 -4.73
C LEU A 143 -0.81 -6.51 -5.91
N ALA A 144 -0.29 -6.56 -7.14
CA ALA A 144 -1.01 -6.15 -8.35
C ALA A 144 -1.51 -7.34 -9.18
N SER A 145 -1.26 -8.57 -8.74
CA SER A 145 -1.65 -9.79 -9.47
C SER A 145 -2.97 -10.39 -8.96
N ASP A 146 -3.39 -10.02 -7.75
CA ASP A 146 -4.72 -10.26 -7.19
C ASP A 146 -5.71 -9.15 -7.61
#